data_AF-A0A5K8ABW9-F1
#
_entry.id   AF-A0A5K8ABW9-F1
#
_cell.length_a   1.000
_cell.length_b   1.000
_cell.length_c   1.000
_cell.angle_alpha   90.00
_cell.angle_beta   90.00
_cell.angle_gamma   90.00
#
_symmetry.space_group_name_H-M   'P 1'
#
loop_
_entity.id
_entity.type
_entity.pdbx_description
1 polymer ?
#
loop_
_entity_poly.entity_id
_entity_poly.type
_entity_poly.pdbx_seq_one_letter_code
_entity_poly.pdbx_strand_id
1 'polypeptide(L)'
;MLLITYRYLFVLEQEYQRLVRAMKIRNFRPATTLHTYRTYAYLVGMFFVRASERAKRVHSAMICRGFNGRFISLRVFPPNPHNRVFAIATLFTLVLLVGLAWRR
;
A
#
# COMPACT_ATOMS: atom_id res chain seq x y z
N MET A 1 -4.87 2.81 8.76
CA MET A 1 -4.09 1.67 8.21
C MET A 1 -3.52 1.93 6.83
N LEU A 2 -4.35 2.14 5.79
CA LEU A 2 -3.87 2.29 4.39
C LEU A 2 -2.79 3.35 4.18
N LEU A 3 -2.88 4.50 4.86
CA LEU A 3 -1.86 5.57 4.76
C LEU A 3 -0.46 5.10 5.20
N ILE A 4 -0.39 4.24 6.21
CA ILE A 4 0.87 3.65 6.68
C ILE A 4 1.36 2.64 5.65
N THR A 5 0.47 1.75 5.17
CA THR A 5 0.82 0.79 4.11
C THR A 5 1.41 1.49 2.89
N TYR A 6 0.75 2.55 2.39
CA TYR A 6 1.24 3.35 1.28
C TYR A 6 2.62 3.95 1.55
N ARG A 7 2.80 4.61 2.70
CA ARG A 7 4.09 5.22 3.07
C ARG A 7 5.21 4.18 3.16
N TYR A 8 4.93 2.98 3.68
CA TYR A 8 5.94 1.93 3.83
C TYR A 8 6.16 1.11 2.55
N LEU A 9 5.24 1.13 1.60
CA LEU A 9 5.37 0.39 0.33
C LEU A 9 6.61 0.81 -0.45
N PHE A 10 6.83 2.12 -0.62
CA PHE A 10 8.03 2.65 -1.28
C PHE A 10 9.33 2.25 -0.56
N VAL A 11 9.27 2.17 0.76
CA VAL A 11 10.45 1.82 1.55
C VAL A 11 10.75 0.32 1.47
N LEU A 12 9.71 -0.51 1.44
CA LEU A 12 9.83 -1.94 1.22
C LEU A 12 10.35 -2.24 -0.20
N GLU A 13 9.90 -1.49 -1.20
CA GLU A 13 10.42 -1.59 -2.56
C GLU A 13 11.93 -1.28 -2.61
N GLN A 14 12.38 -0.21 -1.95
CA GLN A 14 13.81 0.12 -1.88
C GLN A 14 14.65 -1.00 -1.24
N GLU A 15 14.16 -1.61 -0.16
CA GLU A 15 14.81 -2.74 0.49
C GLU A 15 14.83 -3.99 -0.39
N TYR A 16 13.72 -4.27 -1.09
CA TYR A 16 13.65 -5.36 -2.07
C TYR A 16 14.69 -5.16 -3.18
N GLN A 17 14.75 -3.97 -3.77
CA GLN A 17 15.74 -3.65 -4.80
C GLN A 17 17.18 -3.74 -4.28
N ARG A 18 17.42 -3.44 -3.00
CA ARG A 18 18.73 -3.60 -2.36
C ARG A 18 19.11 -5.08 -2.25
N LEU A 19 18.18 -5.94 -1.81
CA LEU A 19 18.41 -7.38 -1.73
C LEU A 19 18.66 -7.99 -3.11
N VAL A 20 17.87 -7.60 -4.11
CA VAL A 20 18.06 -8.04 -5.50
C VAL A 20 19.42 -7.60 -6.05
N ARG A 21 19.84 -6.35 -5.82
CA ARG A 21 21.18 -5.88 -6.20
C ARG A 21 22.29 -6.68 -5.53
N ALA A 22 22.16 -6.99 -4.24
CA ALA A 22 23.14 -7.82 -3.53
C ALA A 22 23.25 -9.23 -4.12
N MET A 23 22.12 -9.83 -4.53
CA MET A 23 22.14 -11.12 -5.24
C MET A 23 22.87 -11.01 -6.60
N LYS A 24 22.58 -9.96 -7.37
CA LYS A 24 23.23 -9.72 -8.67
C LYS A 24 24.76 -9.59 -8.53
N ILE A 25 25.24 -8.87 -7.51
CA ILE A 25 26.69 -8.71 -7.23
C ILE A 25 27.34 -10.05 -6.87
N ARG A 26 26.61 -10.95 -6.20
CA ARG A 26 27.06 -12.33 -5.91
C ARG A 26 27.00 -13.25 -7.14
N ASN A 27 26.91 -12.69 -8.35
CA ASN A 27 26.83 -13.39 -9.63
C ASN A 27 25.64 -14.37 -9.73
N PHE A 28 24.52 -14.07 -9.05
CA PHE A 28 23.31 -14.87 -9.12
C PHE A 28 22.65 -14.75 -10.50
N ARG A 29 22.49 -15.89 -11.19
CA ARG A 29 21.79 -15.98 -12.47
C ARG A 29 20.45 -16.69 -12.27
N PRO A 30 19.31 -16.05 -12.58
CA PRO A 30 18.01 -16.69 -12.45
C PRO A 30 17.89 -17.82 -13.48
N ALA A 31 17.71 -19.05 -13.00
CA ALA A 31 17.46 -20.24 -13.81
C ALA A 31 16.36 -21.08 -13.16
N THR A 32 15.68 -21.95 -13.90
CA THR A 32 14.62 -22.83 -13.37
C THR A 32 15.19 -24.04 -12.60
N THR A 33 16.21 -23.82 -11.77
CA THR A 33 16.87 -24.86 -10.96
C THR A 33 16.46 -24.76 -9.51
N LEU A 34 16.56 -25.89 -8.78
CA LEU A 34 16.22 -25.99 -7.36
C LEU A 34 17.04 -25.01 -6.50
N HIS A 35 18.29 -24.74 -6.90
CA HIS A 35 19.16 -23.75 -6.26
C HIS A 35 18.59 -22.32 -6.37
N THR A 36 18.03 -21.95 -7.53
CA THR A 36 17.40 -20.64 -7.74
C THR A 36 16.20 -20.46 -6.81
N TYR A 37 15.31 -21.45 -6.71
CA TYR A 37 14.17 -21.39 -5.79
C TYR A 37 14.62 -21.26 -4.34
N ARG A 38 15.69 -21.96 -3.93
CA ARG A 38 16.27 -21.83 -2.60
C ARG A 38 16.79 -20.42 -2.32
N THR A 39 17.48 -19.80 -3.28
CA THR A 39 17.94 -18.40 -3.16
C THR A 39 16.77 -17.42 -3.05
N TYR A 40 15.71 -17.61 -3.85
CA TYR A 40 14.49 -16.80 -3.72
C TYR A 40 13.82 -16.98 -2.36
N ALA A 41 13.74 -18.22 -1.85
CA ALA A 41 13.20 -18.47 -0.51
C ALA A 41 14.00 -17.74 0.57
N TYR A 42 15.34 -17.71 0.48
CA TYR A 42 16.17 -16.93 1.40
C TYR A 42 15.95 -15.42 1.28
N LEU A 43 15.81 -14.90 0.04
CA LEU A 43 15.49 -13.49 -0.16
C LEU A 43 14.15 -13.12 0.49
N VAL A 44 13.11 -13.90 0.22
CA VAL A 44 11.76 -13.63 0.74
C VAL A 44 11.73 -13.78 2.26
N GLY A 45 12.38 -14.80 2.81
CA GLY A 45 12.50 -15.01 4.25
C GLY A 45 13.20 -13.82 4.93
N MET A 46 14.35 -13.40 4.41
CA MET A 46 15.08 -12.25 4.96
C MET A 46 14.28 -10.96 4.84
N PHE A 47 13.62 -10.74 3.70
CA PHE A 47 12.75 -9.58 3.49
C PHE A 47 11.61 -9.54 4.50
N PHE A 48 10.94 -10.67 4.74
CA PHE A 48 9.84 -10.77 5.70
C PHE A 48 10.29 -10.50 7.14
N VAL A 49 11.42 -11.07 7.58
CA VAL A 49 11.98 -10.82 8.92
C VAL A 49 12.26 -9.33 9.12
N ARG A 50 12.94 -8.69 8.16
CA ARG A 50 13.27 -7.26 8.25
C ARG A 50 12.02 -6.37 8.23
N ALA A 51 11.01 -6.72 7.43
CA ALA A 51 9.73 -6.02 7.39
C ALA A 51 8.99 -6.14 8.73
N SER A 52 8.95 -7.34 9.32
CA SER A 52 8.31 -7.61 10.61
C SER A 52 8.98 -6.85 11.76
N GLU A 53 10.31 -6.88 11.86
CA GLU A 53 11.06 -6.11 12.86
C GLU A 53 10.83 -4.60 12.72
N ARG A 54 10.73 -4.11 11.48
CA ARG A 54 10.42 -2.71 11.23
C ARG A 54 9.01 -2.37 11.67
N ALA A 55 8.02 -3.21 11.38
CA ALA A 55 6.65 -3.02 11.82
C ALA A 55 6.57 -2.95 13.36
N LYS A 56 7.26 -3.87 14.06
CA LYS A 56 7.36 -3.86 15.53
C LYS A 56 7.95 -2.55 16.06
N ARG A 57 9.12 -2.15 15.55
CA ARG A 57 9.77 -0.89 15.97
C ARG A 57 8.88 0.34 15.76
N VAL A 58 8.16 0.38 14.64
CA VAL A 58 7.26 1.48 14.32
C VAL A 58 6.05 1.48 15.25
N HIS A 59 5.49 0.32 15.53
CA HIS A 59 4.39 0.18 16.47
C HIS A 59 4.80 0.60 17.88
N SER A 60 5.96 0.17 18.37
CA SER A 60 6.51 0.62 19.65
C SER A 60 6.67 2.14 19.69
N ALA A 61 7.20 2.75 18.63
CA ALA A 61 7.32 4.21 18.54
C ALA A 61 5.95 4.92 18.50
N MET A 62 4.91 4.30 17.92
CA MET A 62 3.54 4.81 17.97
C MET A 62 3.02 4.80 19.42
N ILE A 63 3.20 3.70 20.15
CA ILE A 63 2.77 3.58 21.55
C ILE A 63 3.46 4.66 22.40
N CYS A 64 4.77 4.86 22.26
CA CYS A 64 5.50 5.90 22.98
C CYS A 64 4.99 7.33 22.69
N ARG A 65 4.32 7.55 21.56
CA ARG A 65 3.73 8.84 21.18
C ARG A 65 2.25 8.98 21.60
N GLY A 66 1.72 8.04 22.40
CA GLY A 66 0.34 8.06 22.89
C GLY A 66 -0.67 7.43 21.93
N PHE A 67 -0.25 6.45 21.12
CA PHE A 67 -1.16 5.76 20.20
C PHE A 67 -2.17 4.86 20.92
N ASN A 68 -3.44 5.28 20.95
CA ASN A 68 -4.56 4.57 21.59
C ASN A 68 -5.32 3.63 20.63
N GLY A 69 -4.66 3.04 19.62
CA GLY A 69 -5.30 2.12 18.66
C GLY A 69 -6.09 2.81 17.54
N ARG A 70 -6.28 4.14 17.58
CA ARG A 70 -6.96 4.91 16.53
C ARG A 70 -5.97 5.64 15.64
N PHE A 71 -6.14 5.51 14.33
CA PHE A 71 -5.37 6.27 13.34
C PHE A 71 -6.04 7.60 13.06
N ILE A 72 -5.50 8.68 13.62
CA ILE A 72 -6.01 10.04 13.41
C ILE A 72 -5.47 10.53 12.06
N SER A 73 -6.36 10.77 11.10
CA SER A 73 -6.01 11.45 9.85
C SER A 73 -5.96 12.95 10.09
N LEU A 74 -4.77 13.56 10.00
CA LEU A 74 -4.59 15.01 10.12
C LEU A 74 -5.03 15.80 8.88
N ARG A 75 -5.45 15.11 7.80
CA ARG A 75 -5.90 15.74 6.57
C ARG A 75 -7.40 15.97 6.63
N VAL A 76 -7.80 17.21 6.87
CA VAL A 76 -9.17 17.66 6.65
C VAL A 76 -9.32 17.86 5.14
N PHE A 77 -10.25 17.15 4.51
CA PHE A 77 -10.60 17.39 3.11
C PHE A 77 -11.48 18.64 3.05
N PRO A 78 -11.00 19.78 2.52
CA PRO A 78 -11.85 20.95 2.38
C PRO A 78 -12.93 20.67 1.33
N PRO A 79 -14.16 21.20 1.52
CA PRO A 79 -15.23 21.04 0.54
C PRO A 79 -14.81 21.73 -0.78
N ASN A 80 -14.56 20.93 -1.81
CA ASN A 80 -14.25 21.42 -3.15
C ASN A 80 -15.56 21.66 -3.94
N PRO A 81 -15.81 22.87 -4.48
CA PRO A 81 -17.02 23.16 -5.25
C PRO A 81 -17.20 22.25 -6.46
N HIS A 82 -16.11 21.80 -7.09
CA HIS A 82 -16.17 20.88 -8.23
C HIS A 82 -16.75 19.50 -7.84
N ASN A 83 -16.50 19.03 -6.62
CA ASN A 83 -17.07 17.77 -6.14
C ASN A 83 -18.60 17.85 -6.01
N ARG A 84 -19.13 19.01 -5.62
CA ARG A 84 -20.57 19.23 -5.54
C ARG A 84 -21.23 19.21 -6.91
N VAL A 85 -20.63 19.89 -7.89
CA VAL A 85 -21.15 19.90 -9.28
C VAL A 85 -21.15 18.48 -9.86
N PHE A 86 -20.06 17.73 -9.66
CA PHE A 86 -19.97 16.35 -10.12
C PHE A 86 -21.04 15.45 -9.49
N ALA A 87 -21.27 15.57 -8.17
CA ALA A 87 -22.29 14.81 -7.46
C ALA A 87 -23.72 15.12 -7.96
N ILE A 88 -24.03 16.40 -8.22
CA ILE A 88 -25.34 16.81 -8.75
C ILE A 88 -25.54 16.26 -10.17
N ALA A 89 -24.52 16.36 -11.02
CA ALA A 89 -24.59 15.86 -12.39
C ALA A 89 -24.83 14.34 -12.44
N THR A 90 -24.14 13.57 -11.59
CA THR A 90 -24.35 12.11 -11.49
C THR A 90 -25.71 11.75 -10.94
N LEU A 91 -26.23 12.50 -9.97
CA LEU A 91 -27.57 12.27 -9.45
C LEU A 91 -28.64 12.56 -10.51
N PHE A 92 -28.46 13.64 -11.27
CA PHE A 92 -29.36 14.03 -12.35
C PHE A 92 -29.40 12.98 -13.47
N THR A 93 -28.26 12.46 -13.90
CA THR A 93 -28.21 11.41 -14.93
C THR A 93 -28.87 10.12 -14.46
N LEU A 94 -28.66 9.72 -13.20
CA LEU A 94 -29.33 8.55 -12.62
C LEU A 94 -30.85 8.71 -12.58
N VAL A 95 -31.35 9.87 -12.17
CA VAL A 95 -32.80 10.15 -12.14
C VAL A 95 -33.40 10.12 -13.55
N LEU A 96 -32.70 10.69 -14.54
CA LEU A 96 -33.10 10.63 -15.94
C LEU A 96 -33.17 9.19 -16.46
N LEU A 97 -32.16 8.37 -16.17
CA LEU A 97 -32.13 6.97 -16.58
C LEU A 97 -33.25 6.15 -15.93
N VAL A 98 -33.50 6.33 -14.63
CA VAL A 98 -34.60 5.66 -13.93
C VAL A 98 -35.96 6.11 -14.47
N GLY A 99 -36.15 7.42 -14.71
CA GLY A 99 -37.37 7.95 -15.29
C GLY A 99 -37.64 7.44 -16.71
N LEU A 100 -36.58 7.26 -17.52
CA LEU A 100 -36.67 6.67 -18.85
C LEU A 100 -36.93 5.16 -18.79
N ALA A 101 -36.36 4.44 -17.81
CA ALA A 101 -36.61 3.02 -17.60
C ALA A 101 -38.03 2.75 -17.10
N TRP A 102 -38.62 3.64 -16.30
CA TRP A 102 -40.00 3.52 -15.82
C TRP A 102 -41.05 3.89 -16.87
N ARG A 103 -40.62 4.57 -17.94
CA ARG A 103 -41.46 4.97 -19.07
C ARG A 103 -41.42 3.97 -20.24
N ARG A 104 -40.49 3.01 -20.24
CA ARG A 104 -40.47 1.83 -21.12
C ARG A 104 -41.20 0.68 -20.46
#